data_AF-A0A3A0FSN2-F1
#
_entry.id   AF-A0A3A0FSN2-F1
#
_cell.length_a   1.000
_cell.length_b   1.000
_cell.length_c   1.000
_cell.angle_alpha   90.00
_cell.angle_beta   90.00
_cell.angle_gamma   90.00
#
_symmetry.space_group_name_H-M   'P 1'
#
loop_
_entity.id
_entity.type
_entity.pdbx_description
1 polymer ?
#
loop_
_entity_poly.entity_id
_entity_poly.type
_entity_poly.pdbx_seq_one_letter_code
_entity_poly.pdbx_strand_id
1 'polypeptide(L)'
;MGRDLARRRQGRARVSCGRRGLARHGAAHAVGRRARGPDAVVDLLARVGEASDFFQAELVDVLVSGARVLFVFHASFRRAGRVAELDYLLLARVEQGRFAELWTAPLDPATMESFWAGQNVELRR
;
A
#
# COMPACT_ATOMS: atom_id res chain seq x y z
N MET A 1 -1.76 9.77 -45.62
CA MET A 1 -0.70 10.28 -44.72
C MET A 1 -1.28 10.44 -43.33
N GLY A 2 -0.84 9.58 -42.41
CA GLY A 2 -1.34 9.54 -41.04
C GLY A 2 -0.29 10.01 -40.04
N ARG A 3 -0.80 10.22 -38.82
CA ARG A 3 -0.11 10.49 -37.53
C ARG A 3 0.03 11.97 -37.19
N ASP A 4 -0.82 12.41 -36.28
CA ASP A 4 -0.31 13.08 -35.07
C ASP A 4 -1.21 12.74 -33.86
N LEU A 5 -0.78 11.74 -33.09
CA LEU A 5 -1.42 11.26 -31.86
C LEU A 5 -0.57 11.75 -30.67
N ALA A 6 -0.56 13.06 -30.44
CA ALA A 6 0.03 13.66 -29.25
C ALA A 6 -1.05 13.99 -28.20
N ARG A 7 -1.59 12.96 -27.53
CA ARG A 7 -2.22 13.13 -26.21
C ARG A 7 -1.63 12.13 -25.24
N ARG A 8 -0.49 12.51 -24.64
CA ARG A 8 0.06 11.87 -23.44
C ARG A 8 -0.94 12.02 -22.30
N ARG A 9 -1.85 11.05 -22.14
CA ARG A 9 -2.65 10.89 -20.92
C ARG A 9 -1.79 10.17 -19.89
N GLN A 10 -1.24 10.93 -18.96
CA GLN A 10 -0.60 10.41 -17.75
C GLN A 10 -1.62 9.57 -16.97
N GLY A 11 -1.35 8.27 -16.85
CA GLY A 11 -2.13 7.37 -16.00
C GLY A 11 -1.99 7.82 -14.55
N ARG A 12 -3.11 8.12 -13.90
CA ARG A 12 -3.13 8.56 -12.50
C ARG A 12 -3.17 7.31 -11.62
N ALA A 13 -2.02 6.83 -11.16
CA ALA A 13 -1.97 5.85 -10.08
C ALA A 13 -2.52 6.50 -8.80
N ARG A 14 -3.52 5.86 -8.20
CA ARG A 14 -4.08 6.25 -6.90
C ARG A 14 -3.84 5.12 -5.91
N VAL A 15 -3.15 5.38 -4.82
CA VAL A 15 -3.03 4.41 -3.73
C VAL A 15 -4.02 4.82 -2.66
N SER A 16 -4.94 3.94 -2.28
CA SER A 16 -5.85 4.18 -1.17
C SER A 16 -5.92 3.00 -0.22
N CYS A 17 -5.59 3.25 1.04
CA CYS A 17 -5.87 2.34 2.14
C CYS A 17 -7.24 2.69 2.76
N GLY A 18 -8.10 1.69 3.00
CA GLY A 18 -9.34 1.80 3.79
C GLY A 18 -10.68 1.92 3.02
N ARG A 19 -11.61 1.00 3.33
CA ARG A 19 -13.00 0.85 2.81
C ARG A 19 -13.96 1.94 3.31
N ARG A 20 -15.00 2.23 2.51
CA ARG A 20 -16.33 2.57 3.05
C ARG A 20 -17.02 1.27 3.45
N GLY A 21 -17.37 1.11 4.72
CA GLY A 21 -18.30 0.06 5.18
C GLY A 21 -17.73 -1.09 6.02
N LEU A 22 -16.76 -0.86 6.91
CA LEU A 22 -16.58 -1.75 8.07
C LEU A 22 -16.44 -0.89 9.33
N ALA A 23 -17.13 -1.31 10.39
CA ALA A 23 -17.26 -0.61 11.65
C ALA A 23 -15.88 -0.27 12.25
N ARG A 24 -15.76 0.97 12.72
CA ARG A 24 -14.63 1.43 13.54
C ARG A 24 -14.69 0.75 14.90
N HIS A 25 -13.57 0.17 15.33
CA HIS A 25 -13.03 0.26 16.70
C HIS A 25 -11.54 -0.11 16.59
N GLY A 26 -10.64 0.71 17.16
CA GLY A 26 -9.20 0.43 17.20
C GLY A 26 -8.33 1.57 16.66
N ALA A 27 -7.06 1.65 17.03
CA ALA A 27 -6.33 2.90 17.15
C ALA A 27 -5.56 3.32 15.88
N ALA A 28 -5.63 4.61 15.62
CA ALA A 28 -5.00 5.27 14.49
C ALA A 28 -3.51 5.50 14.71
N HIS A 29 -2.63 4.60 14.26
CA HIS A 29 -1.24 4.97 13.97
C HIS A 29 -0.71 4.20 12.74
N ALA A 30 -0.17 4.97 11.77
CA ALA A 30 0.55 4.60 10.54
C ALA A 30 -0.17 4.25 9.22
N VAL A 31 -1.22 3.41 9.14
CA VAL A 31 -1.63 2.83 7.83
C VAL A 31 -3.00 3.32 7.33
N GLY A 32 -3.08 4.58 6.89
CA GLY A 32 -4.36 5.19 6.46
C GLY A 32 -4.25 6.39 5.51
N ARG A 33 -3.15 6.54 4.77
CA ARG A 33 -2.96 7.70 3.87
C ARG A 33 -3.32 7.36 2.42
N ARG A 34 -3.93 8.32 1.74
CA ARG A 34 -4.14 8.30 0.28
C ARG A 34 -2.99 9.06 -0.38
N ALA A 35 -2.34 8.43 -1.35
CA ALA A 35 -1.37 9.06 -2.22
C ALA A 35 -1.92 9.12 -3.66
N ARG A 36 -1.68 10.23 -4.36
CA ARG A 36 -2.18 10.42 -5.72
C ARG A 36 -1.08 11.00 -6.61
N GLY A 37 -0.83 10.31 -7.72
CA GLY A 37 0.25 10.67 -8.64
C GLY A 37 1.57 10.00 -8.25
N PRO A 38 2.51 9.90 -9.20
CA PRO A 38 3.73 9.12 -9.04
C PRO A 38 4.59 9.63 -7.86
N ASP A 39 4.81 10.94 -7.77
CA ASP A 39 5.68 11.53 -6.74
C ASP A 39 5.16 11.25 -5.34
N ALA A 40 3.86 11.49 -5.10
CA ALA A 40 3.24 11.22 -3.81
C ALA A 40 3.27 9.72 -3.43
N VAL A 41 3.27 8.81 -4.41
CA VAL A 41 3.40 7.37 -4.17
C VAL A 41 4.83 7.01 -3.82
N VAL A 42 5.81 7.55 -4.54
CA VAL A 42 7.23 7.35 -4.23
C VAL A 42 7.55 7.89 -2.84
N ASP A 43 7.08 9.09 -2.49
CA ASP A 43 7.27 9.69 -1.17
C ASP A 43 6.65 8.82 -0.06
N LEU A 44 5.47 8.26 -0.30
CA LEU A 44 4.82 7.35 0.65
C LEU A 44 5.68 6.10 0.85
N LEU A 45 6.18 5.50 -0.22
CA LEU A 45 7.02 4.29 -0.15
C LEU A 45 8.37 4.58 0.52
N ALA A 46 8.98 5.72 0.23
CA ALA A 46 10.20 6.19 0.89
C ALA A 46 9.99 6.30 2.40
N ARG A 47 8.90 6.93 2.85
CA ARG A 47 8.56 7.05 4.28
C ARG A 47 8.31 5.70 4.95
N VAL A 48 7.72 4.73 4.24
CA VAL A 48 7.56 3.36 4.75
C VAL A 48 8.92 2.69 4.91
N GLY A 49 9.81 2.86 3.95
CA GLY A 49 11.19 2.38 4.00
C GLY A 49 11.98 2.99 5.16
N GLU A 50 11.90 4.31 5.35
CA GLU A 50 12.55 5.02 6.46
C GLU A 50 11.99 4.61 7.84
N ALA A 51 10.70 4.26 7.90
CA ALA A 51 10.05 3.84 9.13
C ALA A 51 10.32 2.38 9.52
N SER A 52 11.00 1.59 8.69
CA SER A 52 11.18 0.15 8.89
C SER A 52 12.66 -0.20 8.85
N ASP A 53 13.18 -0.87 9.87
CA ASP A 53 14.58 -1.34 9.85
C ASP A 53 14.74 -2.51 8.87
N PHE A 54 13.66 -3.25 8.67
CA PHE A 54 13.57 -4.37 7.75
C PHE A 54 12.13 -4.55 7.29
N PHE A 55 11.95 -4.70 5.99
CA PHE A 55 10.70 -5.09 5.37
C PHE A 55 11.01 -6.16 4.33
N GLN A 56 10.53 -7.38 4.56
CA GLN A 56 10.56 -8.45 3.57
C GLN A 56 9.12 -8.87 3.28
N ALA A 57 8.79 -8.95 1.99
CA ALA A 57 7.50 -9.45 1.53
C ALA A 57 7.72 -10.60 0.57
N GLU A 58 7.16 -11.75 0.89
CA GLU A 58 7.10 -12.93 0.04
C GLU A 58 5.75 -12.95 -0.67
N LEU A 59 5.76 -13.07 -2.00
CA LEU A 59 4.55 -13.20 -2.79
C LEU A 59 4.01 -14.63 -2.67
N VAL A 60 2.82 -14.77 -2.10
CA VAL A 60 2.17 -16.06 -1.88
C VAL A 60 1.28 -16.43 -3.06
N ASP A 61 0.44 -15.50 -3.52
CA ASP A 61 -0.52 -15.77 -4.59
C ASP A 61 -0.90 -14.50 -5.38
N VAL A 62 -1.41 -14.71 -6.59
CA VAL A 62 -1.90 -13.66 -7.50
C VAL A 62 -3.23 -14.09 -8.12
N LEU A 63 -4.30 -13.37 -7.77
CA LEU A 63 -5.63 -13.58 -8.34
C LEU A 63 -5.97 -12.47 -9.33
N VAL A 64 -6.44 -12.84 -10.51
CA VAL A 64 -6.80 -11.88 -11.57
C VAL A 64 -8.29 -12.00 -11.88
N SER A 65 -8.98 -10.85 -11.91
CA SER A 65 -10.39 -10.77 -12.31
C SER A 65 -10.66 -9.49 -13.08
N GLY A 66 -10.87 -9.62 -14.39
CA GLY A 66 -11.06 -8.48 -15.29
C GLY A 66 -9.90 -7.48 -15.20
N ALA A 67 -10.21 -6.22 -14.87
CA ALA A 67 -9.22 -5.15 -14.71
C ALA A 67 -8.60 -5.09 -13.30
N ARG A 68 -8.72 -6.15 -12.49
CA ARG A 68 -8.22 -6.18 -11.11
C ARG A 68 -7.24 -7.32 -10.90
N VAL A 69 -6.21 -7.05 -10.12
CA VAL A 69 -5.20 -8.02 -9.69
C VAL A 69 -5.06 -7.94 -8.19
N LEU A 70 -5.27 -9.04 -7.48
CA LEU A 70 -5.04 -9.15 -6.04
C LEU A 70 -3.74 -9.92 -5.82
N PHE A 71 -2.80 -9.31 -5.12
CA PHE A 71 -1.58 -9.94 -4.66
C PHE A 71 -1.74 -10.26 -3.18
N VAL A 72 -1.37 -11.48 -2.80
CA VAL A 72 -1.31 -11.94 -1.41
C VAL A 72 0.15 -12.04 -1.03
N PHE A 73 0.56 -11.34 0.03
CA PHE A 73 1.92 -11.39 0.54
C PHE A 73 1.94 -11.92 1.96
N HIS A 74 2.99 -12.66 2.30
CA HIS A 74 3.43 -12.87 3.66
C HIS A 74 4.58 -11.90 3.94
N ALA A 75 4.48 -11.08 4.99
CA ALA A 75 5.44 -10.02 5.25
C ALA A 75 6.03 -10.09 6.66
N SER A 76 7.34 -9.90 6.75
CA SER A 76 8.10 -9.77 8.00
C SER A 76 8.59 -8.33 8.15
N PHE A 77 8.28 -7.73 9.29
CA PHE A 77 8.61 -6.37 9.66
C PHE A 77 9.56 -6.40 10.85
N ARG A 78 10.66 -5.63 10.78
CA ARG A 78 11.49 -5.33 11.95
C ARG A 78 11.57 -3.84 12.16
N ARG A 79 11.36 -3.42 13.41
CA ARG A 79 11.59 -2.03 13.81
C ARG A 79 11.93 -1.94 15.30
N ALA A 80 12.99 -1.21 15.64
CA ALA A 80 13.42 -0.98 17.01
C ALA A 80 13.51 -2.28 17.84
N GLY A 81 14.06 -3.34 17.23
CA GLY A 81 14.18 -4.67 17.84
C GLY A 81 12.89 -5.48 17.94
N ARG A 82 11.72 -4.92 17.58
CA ARG A 82 10.45 -5.64 17.49
C ARG A 82 10.32 -6.29 16.13
N VAL A 83 9.78 -7.51 16.09
CA VAL A 83 9.46 -8.25 14.87
C VAL A 83 7.96 -8.52 14.82
N ALA A 84 7.36 -8.41 13.64
CA ALA A 84 6.01 -8.87 13.37
C ALA A 84 5.96 -9.59 12.03
N GLU A 85 5.17 -10.65 11.97
CA GLU A 85 4.84 -11.35 10.74
C GLU A 85 3.33 -11.24 10.52
N LEU A 86 2.92 -10.94 9.30
CA LEU A 86 1.52 -10.81 8.94
C LEU A 86 1.33 -10.97 7.45
N ASP A 87 0.14 -11.44 7.09
CA ASP A 87 -0.29 -11.48 5.71
C ASP A 87 -0.95 -10.16 5.31
N TYR A 88 -0.68 -9.73 4.08
CA TYR A 88 -1.14 -8.46 3.57
C TYR A 88 -1.60 -8.56 2.12
N LEU A 89 -2.72 -7.92 1.82
CA LEU A 89 -3.32 -7.87 0.50
C LEU A 89 -2.96 -6.57 -0.22
N LEU A 90 -2.59 -6.68 -1.50
CA LEU A 90 -2.49 -5.55 -2.40
C LEU A 90 -3.43 -5.76 -3.59
N LEU A 91 -4.50 -4.98 -3.67
CA LEU A 91 -5.41 -4.99 -4.81
C LEU A 91 -5.00 -3.88 -5.78
N ALA A 92 -4.78 -4.22 -7.04
CA ALA A 92 -4.53 -3.28 -8.10
C ALA A 92 -5.71 -3.22 -9.06
N ARG A 93 -5.99 -2.02 -9.58
CA ARG A 93 -6.79 -1.81 -10.78
C ARG A 93 -5.85 -1.48 -11.93
N VAL A 94 -5.97 -2.21 -13.03
CA VAL A 94 -5.13 -2.07 -14.21
C VAL A 94 -5.92 -1.37 -15.32
N GLU A 95 -5.35 -0.32 -15.89
CA GLU A 95 -5.86 0.33 -17.09
C GLU A 95 -4.72 0.49 -18.09
N GLN A 96 -4.95 0.11 -19.35
CA GLN A 96 -3.97 0.29 -20.43
C GLN A 96 -2.58 -0.30 -20.08
N GLY A 97 -2.56 -1.47 -19.44
CA GLY A 97 -1.33 -2.15 -19.03
C GLY A 97 -0.59 -1.49 -17.87
N ARG A 98 -1.22 -0.56 -17.14
CA ARG A 98 -0.61 0.16 -16.01
C ARG A 98 -1.49 0.09 -14.77
N PHE A 99 -0.87 0.09 -13.59
CA PHE A 99 -1.60 0.26 -12.35
C PHE A 99 -2.21 1.66 -12.26
N ALA A 100 -3.52 1.74 -12.33
CA ALA A 100 -4.30 2.96 -12.20
C ALA A 100 -4.73 3.19 -10.73
N GLU A 101 -4.86 2.13 -9.94
CA GLU A 101 -5.20 2.25 -8.53
C GLU A 101 -4.63 1.07 -7.75
N LEU A 102 -4.24 1.30 -6.50
CA LEU A 102 -3.76 0.30 -5.56
C LEU A 102 -4.51 0.46 -4.23
N TRP A 103 -4.90 -0.65 -3.63
CA TRP A 103 -5.39 -0.72 -2.27
C TRP A 103 -4.58 -1.72 -1.50
N THR A 104 -4.38 -1.43 -0.23
CA THR A 104 -3.56 -2.22 0.68
C THR A 104 -4.42 -2.51 1.91
N ALA A 105 -4.50 -3.76 2.36
CA ALA A 105 -5.09 -4.11 3.65
C ALA A 105 -4.36 -5.28 4.34
N PRO A 106 -4.04 -5.19 5.64
CA PRO A 106 -3.54 -6.35 6.39
C PRO A 106 -4.67 -7.35 6.56
N LEU A 107 -4.36 -8.64 6.53
CA LEU A 107 -5.32 -9.68 6.90
C LEU A 107 -5.53 -9.73 8.41
N ASP A 108 -4.52 -9.35 9.18
CA ASP A 108 -4.63 -9.13 10.63
C ASP A 108 -4.36 -7.64 10.99
N PRO A 109 -5.41 -6.80 11.01
CA PRO A 109 -5.29 -5.41 11.41
C PRO A 109 -4.84 -5.24 12.86
N ALA A 110 -5.17 -6.16 13.77
CA ALA A 110 -4.86 -6.02 15.19
C ALA A 110 -3.36 -6.23 15.45
N THR A 111 -2.75 -7.21 14.78
CA THR A 111 -1.29 -7.41 14.82
C THR A 111 -0.56 -6.21 14.22
N MET A 112 -1.05 -5.70 13.07
CA MET A 112 -0.49 -4.48 12.45
C MET A 112 -0.58 -3.28 13.40
N GLU A 113 -1.76 -2.99 13.97
CA GLU A 113 -1.96 -1.89 14.92
C GLU A 113 -1.07 -2.04 16.15
N SER A 114 -0.97 -3.24 16.73
CA SER A 114 -0.14 -3.51 17.91
C SER A 114 1.35 -3.32 17.63
N PHE A 115 1.81 -3.68 16.43
CA PHE A 115 3.20 -3.46 16.00
C PHE A 115 3.54 -1.96 15.95
N TRP A 116 2.62 -1.12 15.44
CA TRP A 116 2.82 0.33 15.35
C TRP A 116 2.44 1.09 16.64
N ALA A 117 1.65 0.48 17.53
CA ALA A 117 1.27 1.07 18.81
C ALA A 117 2.51 1.28 19.70
N GLY A 118 2.63 2.49 20.27
CA GLY A 118 3.73 2.90 21.14
C GLY A 118 4.95 3.49 20.41
N GLN A 119 4.89 3.68 19.09
CA GLN A 119 5.97 4.29 18.33
C GLN A 119 5.61 5.74 17.99
N ASN A 120 6.26 6.70 18.67
CA ASN A 120 6.25 8.12 18.28
C ASN A 120 6.92 8.26 16.92
N VAL A 121 6.16 8.04 15.85
CA VAL A 121 6.61 8.40 14.50
C VAL A 121 6.37 9.89 14.33
N GLU A 122 7.27 10.71 14.89
CA GLU A 122 7.42 12.09 14.44
C GLU A 122 7.95 12.07 13.00
N LEU A 123 7.04 11.92 12.04
CA LEU A 123 7.36 12.21 10.65
C LEU A 123 7.53 13.73 10.58
N ARG A 124 8.79 14.20 10.61
CA ARG A 124 9.11 15.61 10.38
C ARG A 124 8.44 16.06 9.07
N ARG A 125 7.76 17.21 9.17
CA ARG A 125 6.99 17.85 8.11
C ARG A 125 7.87 18.27 6.95
#